data_AF-A0A0B4N0P6-F1
#
_entry.id   AF-A0A0B4N0P6-F1
#
_cell.length_a   1.000
_cell.length_b   1.000
_cell.length_c   1.000
_cell.angle_alpha   90.00
_cell.angle_beta   90.00
_cell.angle_gamma   90.00
#
_symmetry.space_group_name_H-M   'P 1'
#
loop_
_entity.id
_entity.type
_entity.pdbx_description
1 polymer ?
#
loop_
_entity_poly.entity_id
_entity_poly.type
_entity_poly.pdbx_seq_one_letter_code
_entity_poly.pdbx_strand_id
1 'polypeptide(L)'
;MKTIRTILCGIAAITMIVSCGTRGNKKATSEPAAETKAAEETETCLSAIDEYLTKVIGSQYAPGEICIPSKRVIAVDESNPHDIQVLGDFWVDNFKVSGDTLVSVSGGSHAGKMHVKKSSEGQFFVTGLDAVGDGSSFLPTAKKIFGEHFEEFQKVNSSQTGREEARKNAIAAYVFKHNLPVKVYKDYGWPAVEIPKVYATTEN
;
A
#
# COMPACT_ATOMS: atom_id res chain seq x y z
N MET A 1 53.85 -14.63 -10.73
CA MET A 1 54.75 -13.61 -11.34
C MET A 1 53.95 -12.32 -11.48
N LYS A 2 54.24 -11.33 -10.62
CA LYS A 2 54.77 -9.97 -10.96
C LYS A 2 53.81 -9.21 -11.90
N THR A 3 53.25 -8.04 -11.55
CA THR A 3 53.95 -6.89 -10.94
C THR A 3 52.97 -5.87 -10.34
N ILE A 4 53.32 -5.38 -9.14
CA ILE A 4 52.82 -4.16 -8.46
C ILE A 4 53.75 -3.00 -8.83
N ARG A 5 53.20 -1.80 -9.10
CA ARG A 5 53.83 -0.46 -8.93
C ARG A 5 52.69 0.55 -8.74
N THR A 6 52.44 1.24 -7.63
CA THR A 6 53.23 2.13 -6.75
C THR A 6 53.31 3.61 -7.24
N ILE A 7 52.49 4.46 -6.58
CA ILE A 7 52.74 5.79 -5.94
C ILE A 7 53.39 6.91 -6.80
N LEU A 8 52.80 8.13 -6.85
CA LEU A 8 53.33 9.37 -6.20
C LEU A 8 52.58 10.68 -6.54
N CYS A 9 52.36 11.44 -5.45
CA CYS A 9 52.58 12.88 -5.25
C CYS A 9 51.74 13.96 -5.98
N GLY A 10 51.27 14.91 -5.16
CA GLY A 10 50.94 16.27 -5.57
C GLY A 10 50.41 17.13 -4.42
N ILE A 11 51.25 17.46 -3.43
CA ILE A 11 51.00 18.57 -2.48
C ILE A 11 51.50 19.86 -3.16
N ALA A 12 50.68 20.91 -3.19
CA ALA A 12 51.13 22.27 -3.41
C ALA A 12 50.33 23.26 -2.56
N ALA A 13 51.02 24.30 -2.12
CA ALA A 13 50.82 25.04 -0.90
C ALA A 13 50.30 26.48 -1.13
N ILE A 14 49.66 27.02 -0.08
CA ILE A 14 49.73 28.40 0.44
C ILE A 14 49.32 29.56 -0.48
N THR A 15 48.31 30.31 -0.04
CA THR A 15 48.42 31.78 0.04
C THR A 15 47.64 32.30 1.24
N MET A 16 48.31 32.99 2.16
CA MET A 16 47.71 33.78 3.24
C MET A 16 47.30 35.16 2.71
N ILE A 17 46.13 35.66 3.12
CA ILE A 17 45.89 37.10 3.26
C ILE A 17 45.30 37.33 4.66
N VAL A 18 46.04 38.09 5.45
CA VAL A 18 45.63 38.69 6.73
C VAL A 18 44.88 39.97 6.42
N SER A 19 43.68 40.16 7.00
CA SER A 19 43.15 41.49 7.26
C SER A 19 42.34 41.49 8.56
N CYS A 20 42.65 42.48 9.38
CA CYS A 20 42.16 42.74 10.73
C CYS A 20 40.77 43.41 10.67
N GLY A 21 39.88 43.13 11.63
CA GLY A 21 38.70 43.98 11.86
C GLY A 21 37.44 43.31 12.45
N THR A 22 37.27 43.50 13.76
CA THR A 22 35.98 43.80 14.42
C THR A 22 34.94 42.67 14.65
N ARG A 23 35.01 42.11 15.86
CA ARG A 23 33.93 42.01 16.86
C ARG A 23 32.49 41.78 16.31
N GLY A 24 32.08 40.51 16.31
CA GLY A 24 30.69 40.09 16.07
C GLY A 24 30.45 38.68 16.57
N ASN A 25 29.81 38.59 17.74
CA ASN A 25 29.29 37.38 18.37
C ASN A 25 28.39 36.59 17.41
N LYS A 26 28.70 35.32 17.11
CA LYS A 26 27.71 34.28 16.76
C LYS A 26 28.35 32.89 16.85
N LYS A 27 27.80 32.14 17.80
CA LYS A 27 28.07 30.75 18.16
C LYS A 27 27.90 29.85 16.93
N ALA A 28 28.98 29.26 16.46
CA ALA A 28 28.93 28.12 15.55
C ALA A 28 28.63 26.88 16.41
N THR A 29 27.41 26.36 16.28
CA THR A 29 27.08 25.02 16.76
C THR A 29 26.88 24.16 15.51
N SER A 30 27.82 23.25 15.31
CA SER A 30 27.77 22.16 14.34
C SER A 30 26.72 21.11 14.75
N GLU A 31 25.79 20.84 13.85
CA GLU A 31 25.15 19.53 13.51
C GLU A 31 24.49 18.67 14.62
N PRO A 32 23.55 17.75 14.29
CA PRO A 32 23.46 17.00 13.04
C PRO A 32 22.13 17.07 12.29
N ALA A 33 22.25 16.96 10.97
CA ALA A 33 21.18 16.51 10.10
C ALA A 33 20.69 15.13 10.59
N ALA A 34 19.45 15.09 11.07
CA ALA A 34 18.75 13.83 11.26
C ALA A 34 18.38 13.30 9.87
N GLU A 35 19.24 12.44 9.33
CA GLU A 35 18.85 11.50 8.28
C GLU A 35 17.65 10.72 8.80
N THR A 36 16.46 11.10 8.32
CA THR A 36 15.25 10.33 8.56
C THR A 36 15.37 9.11 7.66
N LYS A 37 15.96 8.04 8.21
CA LYS A 37 15.91 6.72 7.61
C LYS A 37 14.43 6.39 7.43
N ALA A 38 13.96 6.42 6.19
CA ALA A 38 12.61 5.98 5.84
C ALA A 38 12.40 4.61 6.51
N ALA A 39 11.33 4.48 7.30
CA ALA A 39 10.97 3.19 7.84
C ALA A 39 10.85 2.22 6.66
N GLU A 40 11.71 1.20 6.62
CA GLU A 40 11.53 0.08 5.71
C GLU A 40 10.16 -0.51 6.05
N GLU A 41 9.18 -0.31 5.15
CA GLU A 41 7.87 -0.93 5.30
C GLU A 41 8.09 -2.45 5.34
N THR A 42 7.87 -3.05 6.49
CA THR A 42 7.94 -4.50 6.65
C THR A 42 6.83 -5.13 5.80
N GLU A 43 7.24 -5.84 4.75
CA GLU A 43 6.33 -6.57 3.89
C GLU A 43 5.55 -7.62 4.72
N THR A 44 4.23 -7.59 4.60
CA THR A 44 3.32 -8.51 5.27
C THR A 44 2.54 -9.34 4.25
N CYS A 45 1.91 -10.43 4.70
CA CYS A 45 0.95 -11.18 3.91
C CYS A 45 -0.13 -10.26 3.29
N LEU A 46 -0.61 -9.27 4.05
CA LEU A 46 -1.65 -8.36 3.59
C LEU A 46 -1.14 -7.33 2.57
N SER A 47 0.11 -6.87 2.66
CA SER A 47 0.68 -5.98 1.63
C SER A 47 0.93 -6.71 0.32
N ALA A 48 1.29 -8.00 0.36
CA ALA A 48 1.39 -8.83 -0.83
C ALA A 48 0.03 -9.02 -1.52
N ILE A 49 -1.05 -9.15 -0.74
CA ILE A 49 -2.42 -9.14 -1.26
C ILE A 49 -2.77 -7.78 -1.89
N ASP A 50 -2.43 -6.67 -1.24
CA ASP A 50 -2.68 -5.33 -1.82
C ASP A 50 -1.94 -5.15 -3.15
N GLU A 51 -0.70 -5.62 -3.23
CA GLU A 51 0.08 -5.61 -4.47
C GLU A 51 -0.58 -6.47 -5.56
N TYR A 52 -0.98 -7.70 -5.24
CA TYR A 52 -1.67 -8.58 -6.19
C TYR A 52 -2.99 -7.97 -6.68
N LEU A 53 -3.81 -7.46 -5.76
CA LEU A 53 -5.05 -6.78 -6.09
C LEU A 53 -4.79 -5.59 -7.01
N THR A 54 -3.77 -4.79 -6.73
CA THR A 54 -3.46 -3.60 -7.54
C THR A 54 -2.90 -3.96 -8.92
N LYS A 55 -1.89 -4.83 -8.98
CA LYS A 55 -1.14 -5.11 -10.21
C LYS A 55 -1.80 -6.17 -11.10
N VAL A 56 -2.43 -7.18 -10.50
CA VAL A 56 -3.01 -8.31 -11.24
C VAL A 56 -4.50 -8.13 -11.45
N ILE A 57 -5.26 -7.80 -10.40
CA ILE A 57 -6.72 -7.71 -10.49
C ILE A 57 -7.15 -6.34 -11.05
N GLY A 58 -6.59 -5.25 -10.54
CA GLY A 58 -6.90 -3.88 -10.98
C GLY A 58 -6.61 -3.64 -12.47
N SER A 59 -5.63 -4.34 -13.04
CA SER A 59 -5.28 -4.26 -14.46
C SER A 59 -6.27 -4.96 -15.40
N GLN A 60 -7.19 -5.76 -14.86
CA GLN A 60 -8.29 -6.38 -15.64
C GLN A 60 -9.44 -5.42 -15.90
N TYR A 61 -9.49 -4.30 -15.17
CA TYR A 61 -10.48 -3.26 -15.34
C TYR A 61 -9.98 -2.13 -16.26
N ALA A 62 -10.88 -1.23 -16.67
CA ALA A 62 -10.48 -0.04 -17.39
C ALA A 62 -9.41 0.74 -16.60
N PRO A 63 -8.29 1.12 -17.22
CA PRO A 63 -7.20 1.72 -16.48
C PRO A 63 -7.58 3.10 -15.95
N GLY A 64 -7.28 3.33 -14.68
CA GLY A 64 -7.21 4.67 -14.08
C GLY A 64 -5.76 5.16 -13.98
N GLU A 65 -5.57 6.32 -13.38
CA GLU A 65 -4.25 6.83 -12.96
C GLU A 65 -3.80 6.18 -11.65
N ILE A 66 -4.76 5.82 -10.78
CA ILE A 66 -4.54 5.26 -9.45
C ILE A 66 -5.42 4.04 -9.27
N CYS A 67 -4.87 2.92 -8.80
CA CYS A 67 -5.62 1.75 -8.37
C CYS A 67 -5.49 1.61 -6.85
N ILE A 68 -6.63 1.54 -6.14
CA ILE A 68 -6.68 1.42 -4.68
C ILE A 68 -7.46 0.15 -4.34
N PRO A 69 -6.82 -0.85 -3.71
CA PRO A 69 -7.53 -2.02 -3.19
C PRO A 69 -8.21 -1.68 -1.85
N SER A 70 -9.34 -2.31 -1.58
CA SER A 70 -9.94 -2.35 -0.24
C SER A 70 -10.27 -3.80 0.12
N LYS A 71 -10.17 -4.14 1.41
CA LYS A 71 -10.28 -5.52 1.87
C LYS A 71 -10.97 -5.61 3.21
N ARG A 72 -11.78 -6.66 3.37
CA ARG A 72 -12.37 -7.08 4.64
C ARG A 72 -12.02 -8.55 4.84
N VAL A 73 -11.02 -8.79 5.69
CA VAL A 73 -10.51 -10.14 6.00
C VAL A 73 -11.50 -10.82 6.95
N ILE A 74 -11.85 -12.06 6.62
CA ILE A 74 -12.77 -12.90 7.39
C ILE A 74 -12.00 -13.91 8.24
N ALA A 75 -11.00 -14.56 7.63
CA ALA A 75 -10.14 -15.51 8.32
C ALA A 75 -8.77 -15.58 7.65
N VAL A 76 -7.76 -15.93 8.44
CA VAL A 76 -6.40 -16.20 8.00
C VAL A 76 -5.97 -17.53 8.61
N ASP A 77 -5.55 -18.47 7.77
CA ASP A 77 -4.89 -19.71 8.18
C ASP A 77 -3.41 -19.65 7.77
N GLU A 78 -2.54 -19.48 8.77
CA GLU A 78 -1.08 -19.45 8.59
C GLU A 78 -0.40 -20.78 8.96
N SER A 79 -1.17 -21.87 9.15
CA SER A 79 -0.64 -23.17 9.55
C SER A 79 0.34 -23.77 8.54
N ASN A 80 0.24 -23.38 7.27
CA ASN A 80 1.15 -23.76 6.20
C ASN A 80 1.86 -22.52 5.59
N PRO A 81 3.15 -22.28 5.85
CA PRO A 81 3.86 -21.13 5.30
C PRO A 81 4.03 -21.17 3.76
N HIS A 82 3.81 -22.33 3.13
CA HIS A 82 3.83 -22.46 1.68
C HIS A 82 2.47 -22.21 1.00
N ASP A 83 1.41 -22.14 1.80
CA ASP A 83 0.04 -21.85 1.37
C ASP A 83 -0.77 -21.25 2.53
N ILE A 84 -0.47 -19.99 2.86
CA ILE A 84 -1.26 -19.20 3.81
C ILE A 84 -2.57 -18.85 3.11
N GLN A 85 -3.68 -19.18 3.75
CA GLN A 85 -5.01 -18.99 3.17
C GLN A 85 -5.68 -17.78 3.81
N VAL A 86 -6.04 -16.79 2.99
CA VAL A 86 -6.72 -15.57 3.44
C VAL A 86 -8.10 -15.50 2.80
N LEU A 87 -9.13 -15.71 3.62
CA LEU A 87 -10.53 -15.56 3.22
C LEU A 87 -10.94 -14.10 3.40
N GLY A 88 -11.58 -13.52 2.39
CA GLY A 88 -12.01 -12.13 2.47
C GLY A 88 -12.94 -11.67 1.36
N ASP A 89 -13.53 -10.50 1.59
CA ASP A 89 -14.16 -9.69 0.56
C ASP A 89 -13.15 -8.64 0.09
N PHE A 90 -12.70 -8.80 -1.15
CA PHE A 90 -11.65 -7.99 -1.76
C PHE A 90 -12.23 -7.15 -2.88
N TRP A 91 -11.87 -5.88 -2.92
CA TRP A 91 -12.32 -4.93 -3.93
C TRP A 91 -11.12 -4.19 -4.51
N VAL A 92 -11.22 -3.83 -5.78
CA VAL A 92 -10.29 -2.92 -6.45
C VAL A 92 -11.07 -1.79 -7.08
N ASP A 93 -10.54 -0.58 -6.96
CA ASP A 93 -11.10 0.61 -7.60
C ASP A 93 -9.99 1.38 -8.33
N ASN A 94 -10.19 1.62 -9.62
CA ASN A 94 -9.37 2.49 -10.45
C ASN A 94 -9.98 3.88 -10.48
N PHE A 95 -9.15 4.90 -10.25
CA PHE A 95 -9.52 6.30 -10.21
C PHE A 95 -8.68 7.12 -11.18
N LYS A 96 -9.24 8.24 -11.62
CA LYS A 96 -8.48 9.36 -12.20
C LYS A 96 -8.52 10.56 -11.26
N VAL A 97 -7.46 11.36 -11.26
CA VAL A 97 -7.42 12.60 -10.49
C VAL A 97 -8.06 13.73 -11.32
N SER A 98 -9.03 14.42 -10.74
CA SER A 98 -9.68 15.58 -11.36
C SER A 98 -9.75 16.72 -10.34
N GLY A 99 -8.72 17.56 -10.31
CA GLY A 99 -8.59 18.62 -9.30
C GLY A 99 -8.40 18.03 -7.91
N ASP A 100 -9.30 18.35 -6.97
CA ASP A 100 -9.31 17.81 -5.62
C ASP A 100 -10.19 16.55 -5.46
N THR A 101 -10.59 15.94 -6.57
CA THR A 101 -11.49 14.78 -6.58
C THR A 101 -10.83 13.54 -7.20
N LEU A 102 -10.94 12.39 -6.54
CA LEU A 102 -10.73 11.08 -7.16
C LEU A 102 -12.02 10.61 -7.81
N VAL A 103 -12.05 10.51 -9.14
CA VAL A 103 -13.23 10.07 -9.89
C VAL A 103 -13.07 8.59 -10.22
N SER A 104 -14.01 7.75 -9.77
CA SER A 104 -14.00 6.32 -10.08
C SER A 104 -14.14 6.11 -11.59
N VAL A 105 -13.28 5.26 -12.14
CA VAL A 105 -13.24 4.85 -13.54
C VAL A 105 -13.84 3.46 -13.69
N SER A 106 -13.43 2.54 -12.84
CA SER A 106 -13.86 1.15 -12.85
C SER A 106 -13.43 0.45 -11.57
N GLY A 107 -13.96 -0.75 -11.34
CA GLY A 107 -13.58 -1.56 -10.19
C GLY A 107 -14.57 -2.69 -9.99
N GLY A 108 -14.33 -3.53 -9.00
CA GLY A 108 -15.25 -4.62 -8.70
C GLY A 108 -14.82 -5.49 -7.52
N SER A 109 -15.70 -6.43 -7.20
CA SER A 109 -15.55 -7.39 -6.12
C SER A 109 -14.86 -8.66 -6.60
N HIS A 110 -13.98 -9.18 -5.77
CA HIS A 110 -13.24 -10.41 -5.93
C HIS A 110 -13.21 -11.19 -4.62
N ALA A 111 -14.37 -11.30 -3.95
CA ALA A 111 -14.49 -12.12 -2.75
C ALA A 111 -14.00 -13.55 -3.02
N GLY A 112 -13.30 -14.14 -2.05
CA GLY A 112 -12.73 -15.46 -2.22
C GLY A 112 -11.64 -15.79 -1.22
N LYS A 113 -10.77 -16.72 -1.62
CA LYS A 113 -9.61 -17.18 -0.85
C LYS A 113 -8.33 -16.87 -1.61
N MET A 114 -7.50 -16.00 -1.05
CA MET A 114 -6.14 -15.76 -1.53
C MET A 114 -5.22 -16.84 -0.98
N HIS A 115 -4.37 -17.37 -1.84
CA HIS A 115 -3.29 -18.27 -1.51
C HIS A 115 -1.99 -17.48 -1.49
N VAL A 116 -1.28 -17.45 -0.37
CA VAL A 116 -0.07 -16.66 -0.17
C VAL A 116 1.07 -17.55 0.27
N LYS A 117 2.23 -17.42 -0.38
CA LYS A 117 3.44 -18.15 -0.03
C LYS A 117 4.45 -17.23 0.63
N LYS A 118 5.03 -17.67 1.75
CA LYS A 118 6.21 -17.03 2.35
C LYS A 118 7.50 -17.64 1.80
N SER A 119 8.43 -16.80 1.35
CA SER A 119 9.75 -17.22 0.88
C SER A 119 10.69 -17.51 2.06
N SER A 120 11.83 -18.14 1.78
CA SER A 120 12.89 -18.36 2.77
C SER A 120 13.52 -17.06 3.29
N GLU A 121 13.40 -15.97 2.52
CA GLU A 121 13.89 -14.62 2.87
C GLU A 121 12.83 -13.79 3.61
N GLY A 122 11.65 -14.35 3.84
CA GLY A 122 10.57 -13.73 4.60
C GLY A 122 9.57 -12.89 3.79
N GLN A 123 9.75 -12.81 2.46
CA GLN A 123 8.84 -12.11 1.53
C GLN A 123 7.55 -12.91 1.31
N PHE A 124 6.46 -12.23 0.95
CA PHE A 124 5.15 -12.83 0.73
C PHE A 124 4.70 -12.63 -0.72
N PHE A 125 4.15 -13.68 -1.34
CA PHE A 125 3.65 -13.60 -2.71
C PHE A 125 2.31 -14.31 -2.83
N VAL A 126 1.34 -13.67 -3.48
CA VAL A 126 0.08 -14.34 -3.84
C VAL A 126 0.36 -15.33 -4.97
N THR A 127 -0.01 -16.59 -4.75
CA THR A 127 0.15 -17.69 -5.71
C THR A 127 -1.16 -18.04 -6.42
N GLY A 128 -2.30 -17.60 -5.90
CA GLY A 128 -3.60 -17.84 -6.51
C GLY A 128 -4.76 -17.18 -5.78
N LEU A 129 -5.92 -17.17 -6.45
CA LEU A 129 -7.20 -16.73 -5.92
C LEU A 129 -8.29 -17.72 -6.33
N ASP A 130 -8.91 -18.37 -5.35
CA ASP A 130 -10.19 -19.04 -5.53
C ASP A 130 -11.30 -17.99 -5.41
N ALA A 131 -11.75 -17.43 -6.54
CA ALA A 131 -12.79 -16.40 -6.57
C ALA A 131 -14.19 -16.99 -6.45
N VAL A 132 -15.07 -16.29 -5.73
CA VAL A 132 -16.51 -16.55 -5.73
C VAL A 132 -17.06 -16.23 -7.12
N GLY A 133 -17.84 -17.16 -7.68
CA GLY A 133 -18.51 -16.97 -8.97
C GLY A 133 -19.66 -15.97 -8.88
N ASP A 134 -20.21 -15.59 -10.03
CA ASP A 134 -21.34 -14.68 -10.15
C ASP A 134 -22.66 -15.42 -10.42
N GLY A 135 -23.77 -14.68 -10.41
CA GLY A 135 -25.09 -15.19 -10.79
C GLY A 135 -25.48 -16.50 -10.08
N SER A 136 -25.86 -17.52 -10.85
CA SER A 136 -26.22 -18.84 -10.33
C SER A 136 -25.05 -19.58 -9.67
N SER A 137 -23.81 -19.21 -10.00
CA SER A 137 -22.58 -19.82 -9.46
C SER A 137 -22.17 -19.21 -8.12
N PHE A 138 -22.71 -18.04 -7.75
CA PHE A 138 -22.37 -17.34 -6.51
C PHE A 138 -22.53 -18.21 -5.27
N LEU A 139 -23.74 -18.70 -5.00
CA LEU A 139 -24.02 -19.41 -3.76
C LEU A 139 -23.25 -20.75 -3.64
N PRO A 140 -23.20 -21.60 -4.68
CA PRO A 140 -22.43 -22.85 -4.63
C PRO A 140 -20.93 -22.62 -4.42
N THR A 141 -20.32 -21.65 -5.11
CA THR A 141 -18.88 -21.38 -4.99
C THR A 141 -18.54 -20.72 -3.67
N ALA A 142 -19.35 -19.77 -3.19
CA ALA A 142 -19.16 -19.15 -1.89
C ALA A 142 -19.20 -20.16 -0.74
N LYS A 143 -20.17 -21.09 -0.74
CA LYS A 143 -20.22 -22.17 0.26
C LYS A 143 -19.00 -23.08 0.20
N LYS A 144 -18.54 -23.42 -1.00
CA LYS A 144 -17.34 -24.26 -1.20
C LYS A 144 -16.08 -23.56 -0.68
N ILE A 145 -15.91 -22.27 -0.99
CA ILE A 145 -14.70 -21.52 -0.67
C ILE A 145 -14.63 -21.15 0.81
N PHE A 146 -15.73 -20.65 1.37
CA PHE A 146 -15.75 -20.16 2.74
C PHE A 146 -16.06 -21.24 3.78
N GLY A 147 -16.67 -22.36 3.39
CA GLY A 147 -16.90 -23.50 4.27
C GLY A 147 -17.58 -23.10 5.58
N GLU A 148 -16.90 -23.34 6.71
CA GLU A 148 -17.38 -22.95 8.04
C GLU A 148 -17.50 -21.44 8.26
N HIS A 149 -16.74 -20.63 7.51
CA HIS A 149 -16.80 -19.17 7.54
C HIS A 149 -17.90 -18.59 6.62
N PHE A 150 -18.71 -19.43 5.97
CA PHE A 150 -19.70 -18.97 5.00
C PHE A 150 -20.74 -18.01 5.60
N GLU A 151 -21.20 -18.26 6.83
CA GLU A 151 -22.16 -17.36 7.50
C GLU A 151 -21.55 -15.98 7.77
N GLU A 152 -20.28 -15.93 8.17
CA GLU A 152 -19.58 -14.67 8.39
C GLU A 152 -19.33 -13.93 7.07
N PHE A 153 -18.94 -14.66 6.04
CA PHE A 153 -18.86 -14.13 4.68
C PHE A 153 -20.19 -13.50 4.23
N GLN A 154 -21.33 -14.16 4.47
CA GLN A 154 -22.63 -13.60 4.11
C GLN A 154 -22.90 -12.26 4.82
N LYS A 155 -22.57 -12.14 6.12
CA LYS A 155 -22.72 -10.88 6.85
C LYS A 155 -21.81 -9.78 6.28
N VAL A 156 -20.54 -10.10 6.05
CA VAL A 156 -19.57 -9.15 5.50
C VAL A 156 -19.98 -8.71 4.10
N ASN A 157 -20.19 -9.66 3.19
CA ASN A 157 -20.50 -9.38 1.78
C ASN A 157 -21.82 -8.62 1.60
N SER A 158 -22.81 -8.86 2.46
CA SER A 158 -24.11 -8.17 2.42
C SER A 158 -24.08 -6.76 3.05
N SER A 159 -23.05 -6.42 3.82
CA SER A 159 -22.93 -5.14 4.49
C SER A 159 -22.43 -4.03 3.56
N GLN A 160 -23.36 -3.21 3.07
CA GLN A 160 -23.05 -2.01 2.29
C GLN A 160 -22.24 -1.00 3.09
N THR A 161 -22.64 -0.68 4.32
CA THR A 161 -21.93 0.27 5.19
C THR A 161 -20.49 -0.18 5.44
N GLY A 162 -20.27 -1.45 5.79
CA GLY A 162 -18.92 -1.95 6.03
C GLY A 162 -18.03 -1.89 4.79
N ARG A 163 -18.61 -2.05 3.59
CA ARG A 163 -17.88 -1.92 2.32
C ARG A 163 -17.50 -0.47 2.05
N GLU A 164 -18.44 0.46 2.24
CA GLU A 164 -18.20 1.89 2.08
C GLU A 164 -17.15 2.42 3.07
N GLU A 165 -17.18 1.95 4.32
CA GLU A 165 -16.17 2.28 5.34
C GLU A 165 -14.78 1.73 4.97
N ALA A 166 -14.69 0.46 4.59
CA ALA A 166 -13.42 -0.14 4.18
C ALA A 166 -12.81 0.59 2.97
N ARG A 167 -13.63 0.91 1.96
CA ARG A 167 -13.23 1.68 0.79
C ARG A 167 -12.78 3.10 1.15
N LYS A 168 -13.55 3.81 1.98
CA LYS A 168 -13.22 5.16 2.45
C LYS A 168 -11.89 5.18 3.21
N ASN A 169 -11.66 4.21 4.09
CA ASN A 169 -10.42 4.10 4.85
C ASN A 169 -9.22 3.76 3.94
N ALA A 170 -9.38 2.86 2.97
CA ALA A 170 -8.34 2.54 2.00
C ALA A 170 -7.95 3.76 1.15
N ILE A 171 -8.92 4.52 0.66
CA ILE A 171 -8.68 5.76 -0.08
C ILE A 171 -7.96 6.79 0.81
N ALA A 172 -8.40 6.98 2.05
CA ALA A 172 -7.78 7.91 2.98
C ALA A 172 -6.31 7.56 3.27
N ALA A 173 -6.03 6.28 3.53
CA ALA A 173 -4.69 5.78 3.75
C ALA A 173 -3.79 5.99 2.53
N TYR A 174 -4.31 5.71 1.32
CA TYR A 174 -3.57 5.93 0.07
C TYR A 174 -3.27 7.43 -0.14
N VAL A 175 -4.27 8.30 0.00
CA VAL A 175 -4.11 9.75 -0.16
C VAL A 175 -3.09 10.32 0.83
N PHE A 176 -3.13 9.86 2.08
CA PHE A 176 -2.15 10.24 3.10
C PHE A 176 -0.74 9.75 2.73
N LYS A 177 -0.58 8.45 2.43
CA LYS A 177 0.72 7.84 2.09
C LYS A 177 1.37 8.50 0.87
N HIS A 178 0.57 8.89 -0.12
CA HIS A 178 1.04 9.48 -1.38
C HIS A 178 0.99 11.03 -1.41
N ASN A 179 0.66 11.68 -0.30
CA ASN A 179 0.54 13.14 -0.18
C ASN A 179 -0.33 13.77 -1.30
N LEU A 180 -1.44 13.12 -1.64
CA LEU A 180 -2.30 13.60 -2.71
C LEU A 180 -3.16 14.78 -2.22
N PRO A 181 -3.30 15.88 -2.99
CA PRO A 181 -4.04 17.07 -2.58
C PRO A 181 -5.58 16.91 -2.72
N VAL A 182 -6.06 15.68 -2.91
CA VAL A 182 -7.49 15.37 -3.08
C VAL A 182 -8.23 15.40 -1.75
N LYS A 183 -9.49 15.83 -1.78
CA LYS A 183 -10.36 16.00 -0.59
C LYS A 183 -11.59 15.10 -0.63
N VAL A 184 -12.01 14.70 -1.82
CA VAL A 184 -13.21 13.90 -2.03
C VAL A 184 -12.95 12.79 -3.04
N TYR A 185 -13.75 11.73 -3.00
CA TYR A 185 -13.86 10.77 -4.09
C TYR A 185 -15.31 10.72 -4.58
N LYS A 186 -15.52 10.30 -5.83
CA LYS A 186 -16.83 10.34 -6.47
C LYS A 186 -17.02 9.17 -7.44
N ASP A 187 -18.16 8.52 -7.32
CA ASP A 187 -18.65 7.55 -8.30
C ASP A 187 -19.56 8.22 -9.35
N TYR A 188 -19.63 7.64 -10.54
CA TYR A 188 -20.47 8.18 -11.61
C TYR A 188 -21.95 8.19 -11.19
N GLY A 189 -22.60 9.36 -11.31
CA GLY A 189 -24.01 9.54 -10.96
C GLY A 189 -24.29 9.72 -9.47
N TRP A 190 -23.28 9.62 -8.59
CA TRP A 190 -23.46 9.76 -7.14
C TRP A 190 -22.85 11.06 -6.60
N PRO A 191 -23.32 11.57 -5.45
CA PRO A 191 -22.67 12.67 -4.74
C PRO A 191 -21.21 12.34 -4.40
N ALA A 192 -20.37 13.37 -4.33
CA ALA A 192 -18.99 13.21 -3.85
C ALA A 192 -18.98 12.90 -2.35
N VAL A 193 -17.99 12.11 -1.92
CA VAL A 193 -17.79 11.69 -0.52
C VAL A 193 -16.48 12.26 -0.01
N GLU A 194 -16.52 12.88 1.17
CA GLU A 194 -15.33 13.43 1.82
C GLU A 194 -14.35 12.33 2.25
N ILE A 195 -13.08 12.56 1.96
CA ILE A 195 -11.97 11.73 2.42
C ILE A 195 -11.59 12.20 3.82
N PRO A 196 -11.62 11.31 4.83
CA PRO A 196 -11.24 11.69 6.18
C PRO A 196 -9.75 12.00 6.24
N LYS A 197 -9.37 13.00 7.03
CA LYS A 197 -7.96 13.28 7.30
C LYS A 197 -7.41 12.19 8.19
N VAL A 198 -6.45 11.42 7.70
CA VAL A 198 -5.64 10.52 8.53
C VAL A 198 -4.66 11.40 9.28
N TYR A 199 -4.87 11.58 10.58
CA TYR A 199 -3.83 12.12 11.45
C TYR A 199 -2.94 10.95 11.81
N ALA A 200 -1.62 11.12 11.74
CA ALA A 200 -0.67 10.10 12.15
C ALA A 200 -0.97 9.73 13.62
N THR A 201 -1.61 8.58 13.84
CA THR A 201 -1.60 7.94 15.14
C THR A 201 -0.22 7.34 15.27
N THR A 202 0.64 8.02 16.03
CA THR A 202 1.82 7.40 16.63
C THR A 202 1.29 6.27 17.51
N GLU A 203 1.35 5.04 17.04
CA GLU A 203 1.08 3.87 17.88
C GLU A 203 2.15 3.79 18.96
N ASN A 204 1.68 3.66 20.22
CA ASN A 204 2.47 3.37 21.42
C ASN A 204 2.46 1.87 21.69
#